data_AF-A0A2W5GJM9-F1
#
_entry.id   AF-A0A2W5GJM9-F1
#
_cell.length_a   1.000
_cell.length_b   1.000
_cell.length_c   1.000
_cell.angle_alpha   90.00
_cell.angle_beta   90.00
_cell.angle_gamma   90.00
#
_symmetry.space_group_name_H-M   'P 1'
#
loop_
_entity.id
_entity.type
_entity.pdbx_description
1 polymer ?
#
loop_
_entity_poly.entity_id
_entity_poly.type
_entity_poly.pdbx_seq_one_letter_code
_entity_poly.pdbx_strand_id
1 'polypeptide(L)' 'PQSVCFAGEVGLNGEIRAVNRMEQRISEAEKLGFEKIIISKFSQKSFDKNKFKIEIVALGKVEELYKYLF' A
#
# COMPACT_ATOMS: atom_id res chain seq x y z
N PRO A 1 8.56 9.44 -8.38
CA PRO A 1 7.35 9.71 -7.55
C PRO A 1 7.74 10.00 -6.08
N GLN A 2 7.81 11.28 -5.68
CA GLN A 2 8.23 11.68 -4.33
C GLN A 2 7.14 11.54 -3.25
N SER A 3 5.85 11.46 -3.65
CA SER A 3 4.70 11.41 -2.73
C SER A 3 4.07 10.01 -2.58
N VAL A 4 4.79 8.94 -2.90
CA VAL A 4 4.27 7.55 -2.88
C VAL A 4 5.02 6.72 -1.84
N CYS A 5 4.29 6.02 -0.98
CA CYS A 5 4.87 5.08 -0.01
C CYS A 5 4.31 3.66 -0.16
N PHE A 6 4.99 2.69 0.44
CA PHE A 6 4.68 1.26 0.30
C PHE A 6 4.59 0.60 1.68
N ALA A 7 3.60 -0.26 1.85
CA ALA A 7 3.44 -1.09 3.04
C ALA A 7 3.09 -2.53 2.64
N GLY A 8 4.07 -3.42 2.77
CA GLY A 8 3.92 -4.83 2.43
C GLY A 8 5.22 -5.59 2.66
N GLU A 9 5.10 -6.91 2.77
CA GLU A 9 6.24 -7.83 2.72
C GLU A 9 6.41 -8.33 1.29
N VAL A 10 7.65 -8.54 0.86
CA VAL A 10 7.95 -9.10 -0.46
C VAL A 10 8.44 -10.53 -0.30
N GLY A 11 7.73 -11.47 -0.90
CA GLY A 11 8.16 -12.86 -0.99
C GLY A 11 9.24 -13.04 -2.07
N LEU A 12 10.00 -14.13 -1.98
CA LEU A 12 11.09 -14.44 -2.91
C LEU A 12 10.62 -14.57 -4.37
N ASN A 13 9.36 -14.97 -4.57
CA ASN A 13 8.72 -15.07 -5.88
C ASN A 13 8.16 -13.73 -6.41
N GLY A 14 8.45 -12.62 -5.75
CA GLY A 14 7.94 -11.29 -6.11
C GLY A 14 6.47 -11.04 -5.75
N GLU A 15 5.92 -11.84 -4.84
CA GLU A 15 4.57 -11.65 -4.29
C GLU A 15 4.56 -10.57 -3.19
N ILE A 16 3.51 -9.75 -3.16
CA ILE A 16 3.31 -8.72 -2.13
C ILE A 16 2.35 -9.27 -1.07
N ARG A 17 2.87 -9.53 0.12
CA ARG A 17 2.13 -10.08 1.27
C ARG A 17 1.62 -8.96 2.17
N ALA A 18 0.48 -9.21 2.81
CA ALA A 18 -0.14 -8.27 3.73
C ALA A 18 0.66 -8.19 5.03
N VAL A 19 0.79 -6.98 5.57
CA VAL A 19 1.40 -6.75 6.88
C VAL A 19 0.34 -6.45 7.94
N ASN A 20 0.71 -6.64 9.21
CA ASN A 20 -0.18 -6.36 10.32
C ASN A 20 -0.42 -4.86 10.49
N ARG A 21 -1.60 -4.52 11.04
CA ARG A 21 -2.03 -3.16 11.42
C ARG A 21 -2.02 -2.16 10.26
N MET A 22 -2.65 -2.53 9.13
CA MET A 22 -2.70 -1.68 7.92
C MET A 22 -3.38 -0.33 8.16
N GLU A 23 -4.47 -0.28 8.92
CA GLU A 23 -5.20 0.96 9.23
C GLU A 23 -4.27 2.01 9.88
N GLN A 24 -3.41 1.57 10.80
CA GLN A 24 -2.42 2.44 11.46
C GLN A 24 -1.37 2.95 10.47
N ARG A 25 -0.82 2.08 9.62
CA ARG A 25 0.20 2.45 8.62
C ARG A 25 -0.33 3.44 7.59
N ILE A 26 -1.58 3.26 7.15
CA ILE A 26 -2.25 4.19 6.22
C ILE A 26 -2.44 5.55 6.89
N SER A 27 -2.88 5.59 8.15
CA SER A 27 -3.01 6.85 8.90
C SER A 27 -1.67 7.56 9.09
N GLU A 28 -0.59 6.83 9.35
CA GLU A 28 0.75 7.41 9.47
C GLU A 28 1.24 7.98 8.13
N ALA A 29 1.03 7.27 7.03
CA ALA A 29 1.36 7.76 5.69
C ALA A 29 0.58 9.02 5.33
N GLU A 30 -0.71 9.06 5.63
CA GLU A 30 -1.54 10.25 5.45
C GLU A 30 -1.03 11.43 6.28
N LYS A 31 -0.70 11.21 7.57
CA LYS A 31 -0.17 12.26 8.46
C LYS A 31 1.19 12.80 8.01
N LEU A 32 2.01 11.95 7.40
CA LEU A 32 3.31 12.35 6.84
C LEU A 32 3.17 13.12 5.51
N GLY A 33 1.95 13.23 4.96
CA GLY A 33 1.66 14.00 3.75
C GLY A 33 1.90 13.22 2.45
N PHE A 34 1.92 11.88 2.49
CA PHE A 34 1.95 11.08 1.27
C PHE A 34 0.61 11.19 0.54
N GLU A 35 0.66 11.25 -0.79
CA GLU A 35 -0.52 11.28 -1.66
C GLU A 35 -1.06 9.89 -1.92
N LYS A 36 -0.17 8.89 -1.98
CA LYS A 36 -0.49 7.51 -2.32
C LYS A 36 0.22 6.53 -1.40
N ILE A 37 -0.51 5.51 -0.97
CA ILE A 37 0.05 4.33 -0.30
C ILE A 37 -0.27 3.08 -1.09
N ILE A 38 0.77 2.30 -1.40
CA ILE A 38 0.65 1.03 -2.07
C ILE A 38 0.71 -0.11 -1.04
N ILE A 39 -0.27 -1.00 -1.14
CA ILE A 39 -0.50 -2.07 -0.17
C ILE A 39 -0.70 -3.41 -0.87
N SER A 40 -0.59 -4.50 -0.11
CA SER A 40 -0.96 -5.82 -0.61
C SER A 40 -2.45 -5.90 -0.94
N LYS A 41 -2.80 -6.48 -2.09
CA LYS A 41 -4.18 -6.80 -2.49
C LYS A 41 -4.93 -7.63 -1.46
N PHE A 42 -4.22 -8.46 -0.69
CA PHE A 42 -4.80 -9.31 0.35
C PHE A 42 -5.24 -8.55 1.60
N SER A 43 -4.78 -7.30 1.77
CA SER A 43 -5.13 -6.46 2.93
C SER A 43 -6.39 -5.59 2.75
N GLN A 44 -6.97 -5.57 1.54
CA GLN A 44 -8.11 -4.68 1.24
C GLN A 44 -9.37 -4.94 2.08
N LYS A 45 -9.54 -6.14 2.63
CA LYS A 45 -10.68 -6.47 3.50
C LYS A 45 -10.47 -6.06 4.96
N SER A 46 -9.27 -5.62 5.33
CA SER A 46 -8.89 -5.42 6.73
C SER A 46 -9.19 -4.02 7.26
N PHE A 47 -9.63 -3.08 6.42
CA PHE A 47 -9.92 -1.70 6.82
C PHE A 47 -10.92 -1.04 5.86
N ASP A 48 -11.60 0.01 6.33
CA ASP A 48 -12.51 0.81 5.52
C ASP A 48 -11.74 1.91 4.78
N LYS A 49 -11.78 1.88 3.45
CA LYS A 49 -11.08 2.85 2.60
C LYS A 49 -11.62 4.27 2.75
N ASN A 50 -12.89 4.43 3.10
CA ASN A 50 -13.56 5.73 3.18
C ASN A 50 -13.09 6.58 4.37
N LYS A 51 -12.32 5.99 5.30
CA LYS A 51 -11.78 6.70 6.46
C LYS A 51 -10.54 7.54 6.14
N PHE A 52 -9.95 7.36 4.97
CA PHE A 52 -8.65 7.91 4.61
C PHE A 52 -8.76 8.85 3.41
N LYS A 53 -8.01 9.95 3.42
CA LYS A 53 -7.90 10.89 2.30
C LYS A 53 -6.76 10.52 1.35
N ILE A 54 -5.77 9.75 1.82
CA ILE A 54 -4.68 9.22 1.00
C ILE A 54 -5.22 8.19 -0.01
N GLU A 55 -4.70 8.19 -1.23
CA GLU A 55 -5.10 7.23 -2.25
C GLU A 55 -4.47 5.86 -1.95
N ILE A 56 -5.31 4.84 -1.84
CA ILE A 56 -4.89 3.48 -1.46
C ILE A 56 -4.91 2.59 -2.69
N VAL A 57 -3.72 2.22 -3.16
CA VAL A 57 -3.51 1.36 -4.34
C VAL A 57 -3.14 -0.03 -3.86
N ALA A 58 -3.83 -1.08 -4.32
CA ALA A 58 -3.57 -2.44 -3.87
C ALA A 58 -3.06 -3.33 -5.00
N LEU A 59 -1.88 -3.92 -4.80
CA LEU A 59 -1.17 -4.73 -5.81
C LEU A 59 -0.82 -6.11 -5.25
N GLY A 60 -0.71 -7.10 -6.16
CA GLY A 60 -0.40 -8.48 -5.79
C GLY A 60 1.06 -8.87 -6.01
N LYS A 61 1.75 -8.21 -6.94
CA LYS A 61 3.12 -8.53 -7.34
C LYS A 61 3.98 -7.29 -7.50
N VAL A 62 5.28 -7.44 -7.27
CA VAL A 62 6.29 -6.38 -7.45
C VAL A 62 6.38 -5.93 -8.91
N GLU A 63 6.08 -6.81 -9.86
CA GLU A 63 6.10 -6.47 -11.28
C GLU A 63 4.97 -5.49 -11.66
N GLU A 64 3.79 -5.63 -11.04
CA GLU A 64 2.69 -4.66 -11.18
C GLU A 64 3.08 -3.30 -10.61
N LEU A 65 3.86 -3.32 -9.52
CA LEU A 65 4.35 -2.12 -8.88
C LEU A 65 5.30 -1.33 -9.79
N TYR A 66 6.22 -2.03 -10.45
CA TYR A 66 7.13 -1.41 -11.39
C TYR A 66 6.39 -0.72 -12.53
N LYS A 67 5.43 -1.42 -13.17
CA LYS A 67 4.58 -0.88 -14.26
C LYS A 67 3.67 0.28 -13.83
N TYR A 68 3.36 0.37 -12.53
CA TYR A 68 2.54 1.46 -12.00
C TYR A 68 3.36 2.73 -11.76
N LEU A 69 4.64 2.60 -11.41
CA LEU A 69 5.49 3.73 -11.05
C LEU A 69 6.30 4.31 -12.22
N PHE A 70 6.58 3.50 -13.25
CA PHE A 70 7.42 3.81 -14.40
C PHE A 70 6.69 3.44 -15.69
#